data_AF-A0AAD0RI90-F1
#
_entry.id   AF-A0AAD0RI90-F1
#
_cell.length_a   1.000
_cell.length_b   1.000
_cell.length_c   1.000
_cell.angle_alpha   90.00
_cell.angle_beta   90.00
_cell.angle_gamma   90.00
#
_symmetry.space_group_name_H-M   'P 1'
#
loop_
_entity.id
_entity.type
_entity.pdbx_description
1 polymer ?
#
loop_
_entity_poly.entity_id
_entity_poly.type
_entity_poly.pdbx_seq_one_letter_code
_entity_poly.pdbx_strand_id
1 'polypeptide(L)'
;MASMNLNRVYISTKARNNHYILAEFKPDDAFYACFDSSNACYERLSRQLFALCDEYELHNVHVIANDKLPVVRYHDEAYTMQTEKQILFFYNPKFHEAHQTYLNDGYQARKIRLLFLATGNELRANAATFHSKVKKVLDALKEGFSPVEPQFRVRDHQHLTYDLFAKAKGDKESYGYKLRALYPRYQARNCTLPEEYSEMTYATFNIPVSRAIKTEFQSQMRPGDYQQFYRTIEDAFLSSCADKQLNMVAMVADGRLPIVRSAKIDKSDTNRELQKLSFDISSGDNQIYSLFNEANLVDTIRFVIVANDKDKKDMGYGRFMNHVETAIKRFVAQLPVNVEKQDINVRFFQHISYDY
;
A
#
# COMPACT_ATOMS: atom_id res chain seq x y z
N MET A 1 4.33 -32.91 -14.96
CA MET A 1 3.90 -32.09 -13.81
C MET A 1 5.13 -31.62 -13.07
N ALA A 2 5.52 -30.35 -13.22
CA ALA A 2 6.62 -29.80 -12.45
C ALA A 2 6.21 -29.74 -10.97
N SER A 3 7.04 -30.32 -10.09
CA SER A 3 6.89 -30.17 -8.64
C SER A 3 6.74 -28.70 -8.29
N MET A 4 5.53 -28.29 -7.89
CA MET A 4 5.28 -26.93 -7.39
C MET A 4 6.07 -26.78 -6.09
N ASN A 5 7.22 -26.10 -6.16
CA ASN A 5 7.95 -25.72 -4.97
C ASN A 5 7.05 -24.79 -4.14
N LEU A 6 6.59 -25.27 -2.98
CA LEU A 6 5.64 -24.57 -2.09
C LEU A 6 6.13 -23.17 -1.66
N ASN A 7 7.42 -22.86 -1.84
CA ASN A 7 8.04 -21.58 -1.49
C ASN A 7 8.07 -20.57 -2.65
N ARG A 8 7.55 -20.92 -3.84
CA ARG A 8 7.38 -19.99 -4.96
C ARG A 8 5.90 -19.83 -5.29
N VAL A 9 5.49 -18.61 -5.56
CA VAL A 9 4.19 -18.28 -6.16
C VAL A 9 4.41 -17.89 -7.61
N TYR A 10 3.60 -18.44 -8.52
CA TYR A 10 3.72 -18.19 -9.95
C TYR A 10 2.77 -17.07 -10.36
N ILE A 11 3.34 -15.90 -10.63
CA ILE A 11 2.60 -14.68 -10.93
C ILE A 11 2.82 -14.33 -12.41
N SER A 12 1.80 -13.79 -13.07
CA SER A 12 1.89 -13.34 -14.47
C SER A 12 3.08 -12.40 -14.70
N THR A 13 3.71 -12.49 -15.87
CA THR A 13 4.79 -11.58 -16.28
C THR A 13 4.30 -10.15 -16.52
N LYS A 14 2.99 -9.92 -16.64
CA LYS A 14 2.35 -8.58 -16.69
C LYS A 14 2.15 -7.95 -15.31
N ALA A 15 2.64 -8.58 -14.25
CA ALA A 15 2.57 -8.01 -12.91
C ALA A 15 3.33 -6.68 -12.83
N ARG A 16 2.71 -5.71 -12.16
CA ARG A 16 3.18 -4.33 -12.08
C ARG A 16 3.79 -4.09 -10.71
N ASN A 17 5.06 -3.72 -10.68
CA ASN A 17 5.77 -3.32 -9.48
C ASN A 17 5.61 -1.82 -9.26
N ASN A 18 5.33 -1.42 -8.02
CA ASN A 18 5.61 -0.06 -7.56
C ASN A 18 6.42 -0.11 -6.27
N HIS A 19 7.21 0.92 -6.08
CA HIS A 19 7.95 1.18 -4.85
C HIS A 19 7.95 2.69 -4.62
N TYR A 20 7.57 3.10 -3.42
CA TYR A 20 7.72 4.48 -2.98
C TYR A 20 8.16 4.54 -1.53
N ILE A 21 8.81 5.63 -1.16
CA ILE A 21 9.16 5.94 0.22
C ILE A 21 8.47 7.23 0.61
N LEU A 22 7.87 7.24 1.79
CA LEU A 22 7.28 8.41 2.41
C LEU A 22 8.11 8.78 3.63
N ALA A 23 8.78 9.92 3.60
CA ALA A 23 9.37 10.53 4.78
C ALA A 23 8.44 11.64 5.28
N GLU A 24 8.01 11.58 6.53
CA GLU A 24 7.08 12.57 7.11
C GLU A 24 7.64 13.14 8.40
N PHE A 25 7.46 14.42 8.65
CA PHE A 25 7.80 15.05 9.92
C PHE A 25 6.70 16.02 10.35
N LYS A 26 6.66 16.32 11.64
CA LYS A 26 5.72 17.28 12.22
C LYS A 26 6.52 18.54 12.57
N PRO A 27 6.48 19.60 11.74
CA PRO A 27 7.11 20.85 12.09
C PRO A 27 6.44 21.45 13.32
N ASP A 28 7.23 22.03 14.21
CA ASP A 28 6.77 22.78 15.37
C ASP A 28 6.86 24.29 15.11
N ASP A 29 6.44 25.09 16.09
CA ASP A 29 6.48 26.55 15.98
C ASP A 29 7.92 27.08 15.85
N ALA A 30 8.90 26.38 16.44
CA ALA A 30 10.31 26.73 16.34
C ALA A 30 10.83 26.56 14.91
N PHE A 31 10.42 25.49 14.23
CA PHE A 31 10.73 25.28 12.81
C PHE A 31 10.14 26.39 11.95
N TYR A 32 8.87 26.74 12.14
CA TYR A 32 8.25 27.79 11.33
C TYR A 32 8.80 29.19 11.61
N ALA A 33 9.24 29.47 12.85
CA ALA A 33 9.84 30.74 13.22
C ALA A 33 11.16 31.05 12.49
N CYS A 34 11.80 30.05 11.86
CA CYS A 34 12.99 30.25 11.03
C CYS A 34 12.70 30.82 9.63
N PHE A 35 11.43 31.07 9.28
CA PHE A 35 11.01 31.53 7.95
C PHE A 35 10.05 32.70 8.04
N ASP A 36 10.08 33.58 7.04
CA ASP A 36 9.19 34.75 6.99
C ASP A 36 7.70 34.37 6.87
N SER A 37 7.41 33.22 6.27
CA SER A 37 6.07 32.66 6.14
C SER A 37 6.10 31.16 5.91
N SER A 38 4.95 30.48 6.09
CA SER A 38 4.81 29.06 5.75
C SER A 38 5.10 28.80 4.27
N ASN A 39 4.70 29.70 3.36
CA ASN A 39 5.00 29.57 1.93
C ASN A 39 6.52 29.63 1.68
N ALA A 40 7.22 30.59 2.27
CA ALA A 40 8.68 30.71 2.15
C ALA A 40 9.41 29.46 2.71
N CYS A 41 8.89 28.87 3.79
CA CYS A 41 9.35 27.60 4.32
C CYS A 41 9.21 26.47 3.28
N TYR A 42 8.04 26.31 2.68
CA TYR A 42 7.77 25.24 1.71
C TYR A 42 8.56 25.42 0.41
N GLU A 43 8.74 26.66 -0.07
CA GLU A 43 9.57 26.96 -1.23
C GLU A 43 11.04 26.62 -0.97
N ARG A 44 11.59 27.03 0.17
CA ARG A 44 12.98 26.69 0.55
C ARG A 44 13.17 25.19 0.69
N LEU A 45 12.24 24.50 1.36
CA LEU A 45 12.25 23.04 1.51
C LEU A 45 12.21 22.34 0.15
N SER A 46 11.30 22.73 -0.74
CA SER A 46 11.15 22.13 -2.05
C SER A 46 12.42 22.32 -2.88
N ARG A 47 12.95 23.55 -2.93
CA ARG A 47 14.17 23.85 -3.69
C ARG A 47 15.37 23.05 -3.20
N GLN A 48 15.59 22.99 -1.89
CA GLN A 48 16.72 22.23 -1.32
C GLN A 48 16.54 20.73 -1.54
N LEU A 49 15.33 20.19 -1.29
CA LEU A 49 15.04 18.78 -1.52
C LEU A 49 15.28 18.39 -2.98
N PHE A 50 14.74 19.14 -3.93
CA PHE A 50 14.84 18.81 -5.35
C PHE A 50 16.28 18.87 -5.86
N ALA A 51 17.06 19.87 -5.45
CA ALA A 51 18.48 19.95 -5.77
C ALA A 51 19.26 18.73 -5.24
N LEU A 52 19.02 18.32 -3.98
CA LEU A 52 19.61 17.10 -3.42
C LEU A 52 19.12 15.85 -4.18
N CYS A 53 17.84 15.78 -4.52
CA CYS A 53 17.29 14.65 -5.27
C CYS A 53 17.94 14.50 -6.64
N ASP A 54 18.23 15.59 -7.34
CA ASP A 54 18.98 15.54 -8.60
C ASP A 54 20.40 15.00 -8.40
N GLU A 55 21.11 15.44 -7.36
CA GLU A 55 22.46 14.94 -7.03
C GLU A 55 22.49 13.43 -6.78
N TYR A 56 21.46 12.90 -6.13
CA TYR A 56 21.34 11.47 -5.82
C TYR A 56 20.54 10.67 -6.87
N GLU A 57 20.15 11.30 -7.99
CA GLU A 57 19.37 10.72 -9.09
C GLU A 57 18.02 10.13 -8.63
N LEU A 58 17.25 10.92 -7.90
CA LEU A 58 15.88 10.66 -7.49
C LEU A 58 14.93 11.54 -8.32
N HIS A 59 14.44 11.01 -9.43
CA HIS A 59 13.78 11.80 -10.47
C HIS A 59 12.27 12.01 -10.29
N ASN A 60 11.65 11.34 -9.30
CA ASN A 60 10.22 11.48 -9.06
C ASN A 60 9.94 11.70 -7.56
N VAL A 61 9.78 12.97 -7.19
CA VAL A 61 9.75 13.43 -5.81
C VAL A 61 8.68 14.50 -5.64
N HIS A 62 7.91 14.40 -4.57
CA HIS A 62 6.84 15.33 -4.28
C HIS A 62 6.90 15.83 -2.83
N VAL A 63 6.73 17.13 -2.64
CA VAL A 63 6.54 17.75 -1.34
C VAL A 63 5.04 17.95 -1.12
N ILE A 64 4.52 17.51 0.02
CA ILE A 64 3.10 17.63 0.37
C ILE A 64 3.00 18.37 1.71
N ALA A 65 2.59 19.63 1.63
CA ALA A 65 2.46 20.57 2.74
C ALA A 65 1.00 21.05 2.88
N ASN A 66 0.03 20.14 2.74
CA ASN A 66 -1.39 20.42 2.92
C ASN A 66 -2.11 19.35 3.76
N ASP A 67 -1.35 18.63 4.60
CA ASP A 67 -1.79 17.53 5.48
C ASP A 67 -2.41 16.29 4.81
N LYS A 68 -2.63 16.30 3.49
CA LYS A 68 -3.23 15.17 2.75
C LYS A 68 -2.30 13.95 2.72
N LEU A 69 -2.91 12.76 2.68
CA LEU A 69 -2.20 11.49 2.59
C LEU A 69 -1.93 11.12 1.11
N PRO A 70 -0.67 10.87 0.71
CA PRO A 70 -0.40 10.33 -0.61
C PRO A 70 -0.85 8.87 -0.73
N VAL A 71 -1.52 8.54 -1.82
CA VAL A 71 -1.91 7.18 -2.21
C VAL A 71 -1.39 6.91 -3.62
N VAL A 72 -0.41 6.03 -3.71
CA VAL A 72 0.30 5.75 -4.98
C VAL A 72 -0.31 4.56 -5.70
N ARG A 73 -0.50 4.70 -7.02
CA ARG A 73 -1.04 3.66 -7.90
C ARG A 73 -0.25 3.62 -9.21
N TYR A 74 -0.07 2.43 -9.75
CA TYR A 74 0.47 2.26 -11.09
C TYR A 74 -0.56 2.75 -12.10
N HIS A 75 -0.12 3.50 -13.11
CA HIS A 75 -0.93 3.86 -14.25
C HIS A 75 -0.02 4.20 -15.44
N ASP A 76 -0.50 3.96 -16.66
CA ASP A 76 0.26 4.24 -17.87
C ASP A 76 0.35 5.73 -18.19
N GLU A 77 -0.65 6.51 -17.77
CA GLU A 77 -0.65 7.97 -17.82
C GLU A 77 -0.32 8.59 -16.46
N ALA A 78 0.40 9.71 -16.47
CA ALA A 78 0.73 10.48 -15.27
C ALA A 78 -0.38 11.49 -14.97
N TYR A 79 -1.01 11.38 -13.80
CA TYR A 79 -1.86 12.45 -13.27
C TYR A 79 -2.00 12.33 -11.76
N THR A 80 -2.43 13.43 -11.14
CA THR A 80 -2.74 13.47 -9.72
C THR A 80 -4.16 13.95 -9.50
N MET A 81 -4.84 13.32 -8.54
CA MET A 81 -6.20 13.69 -8.14
C MET A 81 -6.21 13.95 -6.65
N GLN A 82 -6.84 15.04 -6.23
CA GLN A 82 -6.93 15.38 -4.82
C GLN A 82 -8.35 15.21 -4.31
N THR A 83 -8.48 14.65 -3.11
CA THR A 83 -9.71 14.65 -2.32
C THR A 83 -9.52 15.58 -1.11
N GLU A 84 -10.44 15.52 -0.14
CA GLU A 84 -10.29 16.29 1.10
C GLU A 84 -9.12 15.74 1.93
N LYS A 85 -8.96 14.42 2.00
CA LYS A 85 -7.94 13.77 2.85
C LYS A 85 -6.75 13.18 2.10
N GLN A 86 -6.79 13.07 0.77
CA GLN A 86 -5.78 12.35 0.00
C GLN A 86 -5.29 13.10 -1.24
N ILE A 87 -4.11 12.70 -1.70
CA ILE A 87 -3.63 12.93 -3.06
C ILE A 87 -3.35 11.56 -3.68
N LEU A 88 -4.07 11.22 -4.74
CA LEU A 88 -3.87 10.01 -5.52
C LEU A 88 -2.78 10.31 -6.57
N PHE A 89 -1.69 9.56 -6.52
CA PHE A 89 -0.59 9.63 -7.48
C PHE A 89 -0.66 8.45 -8.43
N PHE A 90 -0.90 8.73 -9.71
CA PHE A 90 -0.91 7.73 -10.76
C PHE A 90 0.37 7.88 -11.59
N TYR A 91 1.22 6.85 -11.58
CA TYR A 91 2.48 6.92 -12.31
C TYR A 91 2.94 5.55 -12.85
N ASN A 92 3.76 5.61 -13.90
CA ASN A 92 4.48 4.49 -14.45
C ASN A 92 5.95 4.66 -14.06
N PRO A 93 6.51 3.78 -13.20
CA PRO A 93 7.92 3.85 -12.81
C PRO A 93 8.89 3.87 -13.98
N LYS A 94 8.49 3.33 -15.14
CA LYS A 94 9.35 3.25 -16.31
C LYS A 94 9.56 4.59 -17.02
N PHE A 95 8.62 5.52 -16.91
CA PHE A 95 8.57 6.70 -17.78
C PHE A 95 8.33 8.03 -17.05
N HIS A 96 7.69 7.99 -15.88
CA HIS A 96 7.23 9.22 -15.23
C HIS A 96 8.23 9.70 -14.20
N GLU A 97 8.66 10.94 -14.40
CA GLU A 97 9.56 11.71 -13.56
C GLU A 97 8.91 13.07 -13.30
N ALA A 98 9.06 13.58 -12.08
CA ALA A 98 8.43 14.82 -11.67
C ALA A 98 9.02 15.32 -10.35
N HIS A 99 9.26 16.62 -10.26
CA HIS A 99 9.37 17.33 -8.99
C HIS A 99 8.17 18.26 -8.85
N GLN A 100 7.36 18.07 -7.82
CA GLN A 100 6.15 18.88 -7.61
C GLN A 100 5.88 19.14 -6.13
N THR A 101 5.34 20.32 -5.82
CA THR A 101 4.96 20.71 -4.47
C THR A 101 3.45 20.93 -4.39
N TYR A 102 2.82 20.32 -3.39
CA TYR A 102 1.39 20.42 -3.11
C TYR A 102 1.19 21.21 -1.83
N LEU A 103 0.68 22.43 -1.98
CA LEU A 103 0.46 23.40 -0.90
C LEU A 103 -0.96 23.98 -0.97
N ASN A 104 -1.40 24.56 0.14
CA ASN A 104 -2.58 25.41 0.18
C ASN A 104 -2.10 26.81 0.61
N ASP A 105 -2.48 27.85 -0.11
CA ASP A 105 -2.01 29.21 0.18
C ASP A 105 -2.36 29.65 1.61
N GLY A 106 -1.35 30.15 2.33
CA GLY A 106 -1.50 30.62 3.71
C GLY A 106 -1.78 29.52 4.74
N TYR A 107 -1.71 28.24 4.36
CA TYR A 107 -1.92 27.12 5.27
C TYR A 107 -0.62 26.66 5.91
N GLN A 108 -0.56 26.65 7.24
CA GLN A 108 0.53 26.03 7.98
C GLN A 108 0.24 24.54 8.23
N ALA A 109 0.93 23.66 7.50
CA ALA A 109 0.80 22.21 7.61
C ALA A 109 1.21 21.68 9.00
N ARG A 110 0.36 20.84 9.58
CA ARG A 110 0.68 20.10 10.82
C ARG A 110 1.64 18.95 10.57
N LYS A 111 1.69 18.47 9.33
CA LYS A 111 2.57 17.40 8.89
C LYS A 111 3.00 17.62 7.44
N ILE A 112 4.30 17.71 7.24
CA ILE A 112 4.92 17.77 5.92
C ILE A 112 5.32 16.35 5.52
N ARG A 113 5.07 16.00 4.26
CA ARG A 113 5.43 14.69 3.70
C ARG A 113 6.26 14.85 2.44
N LEU A 114 7.33 14.09 2.37
CA LEU A 114 8.22 13.97 1.22
C LEU A 114 7.97 12.58 0.62
N LEU A 115 7.40 12.56 -0.58
CA LEU A 115 7.07 11.34 -1.31
C LEU A 115 8.11 11.11 -2.40
N PHE A 116 8.84 10.00 -2.30
CA PHE A 116 9.81 9.55 -3.29
C PHE A 116 9.21 8.37 -4.05
N LEU A 117 9.00 8.52 -5.35
CA LEU A 117 8.52 7.45 -6.23
C LEU A 117 9.71 6.81 -6.95
N ALA A 118 9.87 5.50 -6.82
CA ALA A 118 10.96 4.80 -7.50
C ALA A 118 10.71 4.77 -9.01
N THR A 119 11.77 5.00 -9.80
CA THR A 119 11.75 4.96 -11.26
C THR A 119 12.67 3.84 -11.80
N GLY A 120 12.46 3.44 -13.06
CA GLY A 120 13.20 2.38 -13.75
C GLY A 120 12.46 1.03 -13.86
N ASN A 121 13.16 0.02 -14.40
CA ASN A 121 12.55 -1.28 -14.77
C ASN A 121 12.61 -2.33 -13.65
N GLU A 122 13.66 -2.36 -12.83
CA GLU A 122 13.93 -3.42 -11.85
C GLU A 122 13.72 -2.98 -10.39
N LEU A 123 12.56 -2.38 -10.10
CA LEU A 123 12.29 -1.76 -8.79
C LEU A 123 12.60 -2.68 -7.60
N ARG A 124 12.16 -3.95 -7.65
CA ARG A 124 12.39 -4.88 -6.53
C ARG A 124 13.85 -5.28 -6.33
N ALA A 125 14.67 -5.26 -7.37
CA ALA A 125 16.09 -5.55 -7.28
C ALA A 125 16.87 -4.33 -6.77
N ASN A 126 16.44 -3.13 -7.17
CA ASN A 126 17.06 -1.85 -6.84
C ASN A 126 16.48 -1.20 -5.57
N ALA A 127 15.49 -1.82 -4.92
CA ALA A 127 14.78 -1.27 -3.77
C ALA A 127 15.72 -0.82 -2.62
N ALA A 128 16.76 -1.62 -2.32
CA ALA A 128 17.74 -1.27 -1.29
C ALA A 128 18.59 -0.04 -1.69
N THR A 129 19.01 0.04 -2.96
CA THR A 129 19.75 1.19 -3.50
C THR A 129 18.89 2.46 -3.46
N PHE A 130 17.65 2.37 -3.92
CA PHE A 130 16.68 3.47 -3.86
C PHE A 130 16.48 3.96 -2.42
N HIS A 131 16.29 3.04 -1.49
CA HIS A 131 16.15 3.37 -0.08
C HIS A 131 17.40 4.05 0.50
N SER A 132 18.59 3.55 0.20
CA SER A 132 19.85 4.17 0.63
C SER A 132 20.04 5.58 0.05
N LYS A 133 19.63 5.82 -1.21
CA LYS A 133 19.64 7.15 -1.82
C LYS A 133 18.71 8.11 -1.08
N VAL A 134 17.49 7.66 -0.74
CA VAL A 134 16.55 8.46 0.05
C VAL A 134 17.14 8.81 1.43
N LYS A 135 17.76 7.85 2.13
CA LYS A 135 18.43 8.11 3.42
C LYS A 135 19.48 9.22 3.31
N LYS A 136 20.36 9.16 2.31
CA LYS A 136 21.38 10.20 2.07
C LYS A 136 20.79 11.58 1.80
N VAL A 137 19.71 11.65 1.01
CA VAL A 137 18.99 12.90 0.79
C VAL A 137 18.39 13.44 2.09
N LEU A 138 17.81 12.58 2.92
CA LEU A 138 17.25 12.99 4.21
C LEU A 138 18.34 13.49 5.17
N ASP A 139 19.51 12.85 5.21
CA ASP A 139 20.65 13.30 6.03
C ASP A 139 21.13 14.68 5.59
N ALA A 140 21.42 14.86 4.30
CA ALA A 140 21.84 16.15 3.75
C ALA A 140 20.77 17.24 3.92
N LEU A 141 19.49 16.87 3.85
CA LEU A 141 18.40 17.79 4.10
C LEU A 141 18.33 18.21 5.58
N LYS A 142 18.55 17.30 6.54
CA LYS A 142 18.62 17.67 7.97
C LYS A 142 19.71 18.70 8.22
N GLU A 143 20.91 18.46 7.70
CA GLU A 143 22.05 19.37 7.82
C GLU A 143 21.72 20.77 7.27
N GLY A 144 21.02 20.84 6.12
CA GLY A 144 20.61 22.09 5.48
C GLY A 144 19.58 22.94 6.25
N PHE A 145 18.95 22.36 7.28
CA PHE A 145 17.97 23.01 8.17
C PHE A 145 18.46 23.21 9.61
N SER A 146 19.75 22.93 9.89
CA SER A 146 20.35 23.21 11.20
C SER A 146 20.20 24.70 11.58
N PRO A 147 19.82 25.03 12.83
CA PRO A 147 19.71 24.14 14.00
C PRO A 147 18.35 23.45 14.20
N VAL A 148 17.34 23.70 13.35
CA VAL A 148 15.99 23.13 13.52
C VAL A 148 15.81 21.93 12.60
N GLU A 149 16.49 20.85 12.95
CA GLU A 149 16.54 19.63 12.14
C GLU A 149 15.21 18.86 12.18
N PRO A 150 14.61 18.53 11.03
CA PRO A 150 13.39 17.75 10.97
C PRO A 150 13.64 16.29 11.41
N GLN A 151 12.82 15.82 12.36
CA GLN A 151 12.78 14.41 12.77
C GLN A 151 11.84 13.63 11.86
N PHE A 152 12.38 12.74 11.02
CA PHE A 152 11.59 12.05 10.00
C PHE A 152 11.05 10.72 10.54
N ARG A 153 9.80 10.41 10.20
CA ARG A 153 9.27 9.04 10.19
C ARG A 153 9.34 8.55 8.77
N VAL A 154 10.09 7.48 8.51
CA VAL A 154 10.21 6.89 7.18
C VAL A 154 9.27 5.68 7.05
N ARG A 155 8.63 5.57 5.88
CA ARG A 155 7.79 4.44 5.48
C ARG A 155 8.17 4.00 4.07
N ASP A 156 8.69 2.79 3.95
CA ASP A 156 9.01 2.16 2.66
C ASP A 156 7.84 1.28 2.23
N HIS A 157 7.27 1.56 1.08
CA HIS A 157 6.09 0.89 0.55
C HIS A 157 6.41 0.20 -0.77
N GLN A 158 6.34 -1.13 -0.79
CA GLN A 158 6.51 -1.93 -1.99
C GLN A 158 5.27 -2.74 -2.27
N HIS A 159 4.83 -2.74 -3.52
CA HIS A 159 3.74 -3.60 -3.91
C HIS A 159 3.86 -4.18 -5.31
N LEU A 160 3.38 -5.42 -5.45
CA LEU A 160 3.26 -6.15 -6.70
C LEU A 160 1.76 -6.33 -6.98
N THR A 161 1.27 -5.78 -8.08
CA THR A 161 -0.14 -5.91 -8.50
C THR A 161 -0.23 -6.80 -9.73
N TYR A 162 -1.16 -7.75 -9.73
CA TYR A 162 -1.40 -8.63 -10.85
C TYR A 162 -2.84 -9.12 -10.87
N ASP A 163 -3.33 -9.48 -12.05
CA ASP A 163 -4.62 -10.15 -12.16
C ASP A 163 -4.46 -11.64 -11.86
N LEU A 164 -5.21 -12.13 -10.87
CA LEU A 164 -5.14 -13.51 -10.41
C LEU A 164 -5.57 -14.51 -11.49
N PHE A 165 -6.45 -14.09 -12.39
CA PHE A 165 -7.02 -14.92 -13.46
C PHE A 165 -6.45 -14.62 -14.84
N ALA A 166 -5.28 -13.97 -14.92
CA ALA A 166 -4.64 -13.59 -16.19
C ALA A 166 -4.53 -14.77 -17.20
N LYS A 167 -4.29 -15.99 -16.69
CA LYS A 167 -4.26 -17.22 -17.51
C LYS A 167 -5.57 -17.53 -18.23
N ALA A 168 -6.71 -17.27 -17.59
CA ALA A 168 -8.03 -17.44 -18.21
C ALA A 168 -8.25 -16.43 -19.36
N LYS A 169 -7.49 -15.34 -19.38
CA LYS A 169 -7.56 -14.26 -20.38
C LYS A 169 -6.50 -14.40 -21.48
N GLY A 170 -5.83 -15.55 -21.55
CA GLY A 170 -4.80 -15.83 -22.55
C GLY A 170 -3.38 -15.44 -22.15
N ASP A 171 -3.16 -14.83 -20.99
CA ASP A 171 -1.82 -14.52 -20.47
C ASP A 171 -1.22 -15.74 -19.74
N LYS A 172 -0.53 -16.58 -20.51
CA LYS A 172 -0.03 -17.88 -20.03
C LYS A 172 1.35 -17.80 -19.38
N GLU A 173 2.08 -16.72 -19.59
CA GLU A 173 3.42 -16.55 -19.05
C GLU A 173 3.38 -16.24 -17.55
N SER A 174 4.27 -16.87 -16.79
CA SER A 174 4.37 -16.60 -15.35
C SER A 174 5.80 -16.78 -14.85
N TYR A 175 6.15 -16.03 -13.82
CA TYR A 175 7.43 -16.10 -13.13
C TYR A 175 7.25 -16.58 -11.70
N GLY A 176 8.15 -17.43 -11.23
CA GLY A 176 8.12 -17.99 -9.87
C GLY A 176 8.78 -17.08 -8.85
N TYR A 177 7.99 -16.29 -8.12
CA TYR A 177 8.47 -15.37 -7.09
C TYR A 177 8.62 -16.07 -5.73
N LYS A 178 9.76 -15.88 -5.06
CA LYS A 178 9.94 -16.25 -3.64
C LYS A 178 9.32 -15.23 -2.67
N LEU A 179 9.06 -14.01 -3.15
CA LEU A 179 8.57 -12.87 -2.35
C LEU A 179 9.35 -12.71 -1.04
N ARG A 180 10.68 -12.51 -1.15
CA ARG A 180 11.56 -12.39 0.01
C ARG A 180 11.13 -11.23 0.92
N ALA A 181 11.31 -11.42 2.22
CA ALA A 181 11.15 -10.38 3.22
C ALA A 181 12.08 -9.19 2.96
N LEU A 182 11.68 -8.00 3.41
CA LEU A 182 12.37 -6.76 3.06
C LEU A 182 13.73 -6.66 3.75
N TYR A 183 13.75 -6.84 5.08
CA TYR A 183 14.97 -6.65 5.89
C TYR A 183 16.16 -7.50 5.39
N PRO A 184 16.04 -8.82 5.19
CA PRO A 184 17.18 -9.63 4.73
C PRO A 184 17.66 -9.24 3.34
N ARG A 185 16.75 -8.78 2.48
CA ARG A 185 17.09 -8.31 1.13
C ARG A 185 17.86 -7.00 1.17
N TYR A 186 17.56 -6.13 2.13
CA TYR A 186 18.25 -4.85 2.32
C TYR A 186 19.63 -5.07 2.92
N GLN A 187 19.71 -5.90 3.96
CA GLN A 187 20.98 -6.29 4.59
C GLN A 187 21.95 -6.92 3.57
N ALA A 188 21.48 -7.83 2.72
CA ALA A 188 22.29 -8.44 1.65
C ALA A 188 22.79 -7.45 0.58
N ARG A 189 22.31 -6.20 0.60
CA ARG A 189 22.70 -5.11 -0.31
C ARG A 189 23.34 -3.94 0.45
N ASN A 190 23.83 -4.18 1.67
CA ASN A 190 24.47 -3.18 2.53
C ASN A 190 23.57 -1.96 2.84
N CYS A 191 22.25 -2.15 2.81
CA CYS A 191 21.29 -1.15 3.26
C CYS A 191 20.89 -1.48 4.70
N THR A 192 21.41 -0.73 5.66
CA THR A 192 21.10 -0.91 7.08
C THR A 192 19.82 -0.19 7.45
N LEU A 193 18.93 -0.91 8.13
CA LEU A 193 17.76 -0.35 8.79
C LEU A 193 18.07 -0.15 10.29
N PRO A 194 17.40 0.78 10.97
CA PRO A 194 17.52 0.91 12.43
C PRO A 194 17.14 -0.38 13.16
N GLU A 195 17.58 -0.54 14.41
CA GLU A 195 17.22 -1.70 15.23
C GLU A 195 15.71 -1.75 15.50
N GLU A 196 15.10 -0.59 15.79
CA GLU A 196 13.67 -0.45 15.98
C GLU A 196 12.96 -0.11 14.66
N TYR A 197 12.26 -1.10 14.10
CA TYR A 197 11.41 -0.94 12.93
C TYR A 197 10.18 -1.82 13.01
N SER A 198 9.13 -1.44 12.27
CA SER A 198 7.95 -2.27 12.04
C SER A 198 7.93 -2.74 10.58
N GLU A 199 7.87 -4.06 10.38
CA GLU A 199 7.59 -4.68 9.08
C GLU A 199 6.13 -5.18 9.07
N MET A 200 5.47 -5.08 7.92
CA MET A 200 4.15 -5.68 7.72
C MET A 200 3.99 -6.14 6.28
N THR A 201 3.43 -7.33 6.09
CA THR A 201 3.16 -7.92 4.79
C THR A 201 1.70 -8.31 4.71
N TYR A 202 1.03 -7.97 3.61
CA TYR A 202 -0.39 -8.27 3.42
C TYR A 202 -0.75 -8.30 1.93
N ALA A 203 -1.85 -8.94 1.60
CA ALA A 203 -2.46 -8.91 0.28
C ALA A 203 -3.80 -8.19 0.35
N THR A 204 -4.15 -7.49 -0.73
CA THR A 204 -5.48 -6.93 -0.92
C THR A 204 -6.04 -7.33 -2.27
N PHE A 205 -7.35 -7.49 -2.35
CA PHE A 205 -8.08 -7.63 -3.60
C PHE A 205 -9.45 -7.00 -3.46
N ASN A 206 -10.10 -6.71 -4.60
CA ASN A 206 -11.38 -6.01 -4.63
C ASN A 206 -12.36 -6.78 -5.49
N ILE A 207 -13.63 -6.78 -5.09
CA ILE A 207 -14.75 -7.32 -5.87
C ILE A 207 -15.71 -6.17 -6.16
N PRO A 208 -15.80 -5.70 -7.42
CA PRO A 208 -16.81 -4.74 -7.83
C PRO A 208 -18.22 -5.36 -7.67
N VAL A 209 -19.16 -4.63 -7.10
CA VAL A 209 -20.57 -5.04 -7.00
C VAL A 209 -21.24 -4.85 -8.36
N SER A 210 -20.89 -5.75 -9.27
CA SER A 210 -21.30 -5.71 -10.68
C SER A 210 -22.79 -6.01 -10.85
N ARG A 211 -23.31 -5.75 -12.06
CA ARG A 211 -24.69 -6.13 -12.43
C ARG A 211 -24.98 -7.60 -12.15
N ALA A 212 -24.04 -8.51 -12.45
CA ALA A 212 -24.23 -9.94 -12.25
C ALA A 212 -24.40 -10.29 -10.77
N ILE A 213 -23.59 -9.69 -9.89
CA ILE A 213 -23.73 -9.84 -8.43
C ILE A 213 -25.07 -9.28 -7.96
N LYS A 214 -25.45 -8.08 -8.43
CA LYS A 214 -26.74 -7.48 -8.07
C LYS A 214 -27.94 -8.35 -8.50
N THR A 215 -27.84 -9.03 -9.64
CA THR A 215 -28.88 -9.95 -10.13
C THR A 215 -28.93 -11.25 -9.33
N GLU A 216 -27.80 -11.89 -9.08
CA GLU A 216 -27.74 -13.15 -8.32
C GLU A 216 -28.24 -12.98 -6.89
N PHE A 217 -27.85 -11.89 -6.23
CA PHE A 217 -28.17 -11.62 -4.83
C PHE A 217 -29.38 -10.67 -4.66
N GLN A 218 -30.22 -10.50 -5.69
CA GLN A 218 -31.32 -9.54 -5.68
C GLN A 218 -32.28 -9.74 -4.49
N SER A 219 -32.55 -10.99 -4.11
CA SER A 219 -33.42 -11.34 -2.98
C SER A 219 -32.85 -10.93 -1.62
N GLN A 220 -31.53 -10.73 -1.53
CA GLN A 220 -30.80 -10.34 -0.31
C GLN A 220 -30.49 -8.84 -0.26
N MET A 221 -30.78 -8.11 -1.34
CA MET A 221 -30.51 -6.68 -1.48
C MET A 221 -31.82 -5.89 -1.36
N ARG A 222 -32.12 -5.42 -0.15
CA ARG A 222 -33.24 -4.49 0.06
C ARG A 222 -32.70 -3.06 0.11
N PRO A 223 -33.26 -2.09 -0.63
CA PRO A 223 -32.84 -0.70 -0.51
C PRO A 223 -32.92 -0.22 0.94
N GLY A 224 -31.79 0.25 1.50
CA GLY A 224 -31.67 0.65 2.90
C GLY A 224 -31.39 -0.49 3.88
N ASP A 225 -31.34 -1.75 3.44
CA ASP A 225 -30.94 -2.92 4.21
C ASP A 225 -30.23 -3.95 3.32
N TYR A 226 -28.90 -3.87 3.31
CA TYR A 226 -28.00 -4.77 2.60
C TYR A 226 -27.29 -5.75 3.54
N GLN A 227 -27.74 -5.88 4.79
CA GLN A 227 -27.07 -6.71 5.80
C GLN A 227 -26.94 -8.17 5.35
N GLN A 228 -28.03 -8.75 4.85
CA GLN A 228 -28.04 -10.15 4.41
C GLN A 228 -27.07 -10.41 3.25
N PHE A 229 -27.01 -9.49 2.29
CA PHE A 229 -26.02 -9.56 1.21
C PHE A 229 -24.60 -9.51 1.76
N TYR A 230 -24.27 -8.56 2.63
CA TYR A 230 -22.92 -8.43 3.17
C TYR A 230 -22.50 -9.63 4.03
N ARG A 231 -23.41 -10.17 4.85
CA ARG A 231 -23.16 -11.40 5.64
C ARG A 231 -22.89 -12.61 4.75
N THR A 232 -23.65 -12.77 3.67
CA THR A 232 -23.44 -13.87 2.72
C THR A 232 -22.05 -13.79 2.05
N ILE A 233 -21.62 -12.58 1.67
CA ILE A 233 -20.30 -12.36 1.08
C ILE A 233 -19.19 -12.58 2.13
N GLU A 234 -19.38 -12.09 3.35
CA GLU A 234 -18.48 -12.31 4.49
C GLU A 234 -18.28 -13.81 4.75
N ASP A 235 -19.36 -14.57 4.88
CA ASP A 235 -19.29 -16.02 5.17
C ASP A 235 -18.56 -16.79 4.07
N ALA A 236 -18.82 -16.46 2.80
CA ALA A 236 -18.11 -17.05 1.65
C ALA A 236 -16.61 -16.71 1.67
N PHE A 237 -16.24 -15.50 2.09
CA PHE A 237 -14.85 -15.07 2.22
C PHE A 237 -14.14 -15.75 3.40
N LEU A 238 -14.75 -15.73 4.58
CA LEU A 238 -14.18 -16.30 5.80
C LEU A 238 -14.01 -17.81 5.71
N SER A 239 -15.00 -18.52 5.15
CA SER A 239 -14.90 -19.97 4.91
C SER A 239 -13.73 -20.30 3.97
N SER A 240 -13.55 -19.52 2.90
CA SER A 240 -12.43 -19.71 1.95
C SER A 240 -11.06 -19.43 2.59
N CYS A 241 -10.99 -18.54 3.58
CA CYS A 241 -9.76 -18.23 4.32
C CYS A 241 -9.44 -19.29 5.38
N ALA A 242 -10.46 -19.82 6.06
CA ALA A 242 -10.33 -20.79 7.14
C ALA A 242 -9.60 -22.07 6.69
N ASP A 243 -9.89 -22.58 5.48
CA ASP A 243 -9.25 -23.79 4.94
C ASP A 243 -7.72 -23.68 4.79
N LYS A 244 -7.21 -22.45 4.70
CA LYS A 244 -5.79 -22.14 4.54
C LYS A 244 -5.16 -21.54 5.80
N GLN A 245 -5.90 -21.55 6.91
CA GLN A 245 -5.49 -20.99 8.19
C GLN A 245 -5.10 -19.49 8.08
N LEU A 246 -5.77 -18.77 7.17
CA LEU A 246 -5.60 -17.32 7.02
C LEU A 246 -6.51 -16.64 8.03
N ASN A 247 -5.93 -16.18 9.14
CA ASN A 247 -6.69 -15.77 10.32
C ASN A 247 -6.60 -14.27 10.67
N MET A 248 -5.83 -13.50 9.90
CA MET A 248 -5.77 -12.03 10.01
C MET A 248 -6.37 -11.43 8.74
N VAL A 249 -7.67 -11.20 8.74
CA VAL A 249 -8.43 -10.83 7.53
C VAL A 249 -9.39 -9.68 7.78
N ALA A 250 -9.69 -8.92 6.73
CA ALA A 250 -10.72 -7.89 6.77
C ALA A 250 -11.57 -7.87 5.50
N MET A 251 -12.88 -7.68 5.67
CA MET A 251 -13.80 -7.24 4.64
C MET A 251 -14.22 -5.79 4.93
N VAL A 252 -14.08 -4.91 3.96
CA VAL A 252 -14.47 -3.50 4.02
C VAL A 252 -15.46 -3.19 2.89
N ALA A 253 -16.72 -2.98 3.27
CA ALA A 253 -17.85 -2.68 2.41
C ALA A 253 -18.63 -1.45 2.92
N ASP A 254 -17.92 -0.40 3.30
CA ASP A 254 -18.48 0.88 3.78
C ASP A 254 -18.09 2.09 2.89
N GLY A 255 -17.46 1.82 1.74
CA GLY A 255 -17.01 2.82 0.77
C GLY A 255 -15.59 3.34 1.02
N ARG A 256 -15.01 3.13 2.20
CA ARG A 256 -13.70 3.70 2.60
C ARG A 256 -12.52 2.82 2.19
N LEU A 257 -11.40 3.45 1.84
CA LEU A 257 -10.20 2.73 1.38
C LEU A 257 -9.44 2.17 2.59
N PRO A 258 -9.14 0.85 2.64
CA PRO A 258 -8.40 0.27 3.75
C PRO A 258 -6.95 0.76 3.79
N ILE A 259 -6.50 1.20 4.96
CA ILE A 259 -5.09 1.42 5.29
C ILE A 259 -4.72 0.46 6.40
N VAL A 260 -3.84 -0.47 6.08
CA VAL A 260 -3.33 -1.44 7.04
C VAL A 260 -2.19 -0.80 7.84
N ARG A 261 -2.17 -0.99 9.16
CA ARG A 261 -1.11 -0.57 10.09
C ARG A 261 -0.84 -1.66 11.13
N SER A 262 0.35 -1.60 11.73
CA SER A 262 0.66 -2.37 12.93
C SER A 262 -0.05 -1.76 14.15
N ALA A 263 -0.64 -2.61 14.98
CA ALA A 263 -1.34 -2.21 16.21
C ALA A 263 -0.44 -1.45 17.20
N LYS A 264 0.89 -1.67 17.15
CA LYS A 264 1.87 -1.03 18.05
C LYS A 264 2.01 0.50 17.87
N ILE A 265 1.49 1.06 16.77
CA ILE A 265 1.77 2.46 16.35
C ILE A 265 0.50 3.35 16.46
N ASP A 266 -0.62 2.86 17.02
CA ASP A 266 -1.93 3.48 16.79
C ASP A 266 -2.44 4.43 17.90
N LYS A 267 -2.62 5.71 17.54
CA LYS A 267 -3.62 6.64 18.11
C LYS A 267 -4.34 7.36 16.95
N SER A 268 -5.67 7.42 16.99
CA SER A 268 -6.58 7.60 15.83
C SER A 268 -7.07 9.02 15.54
N ASP A 269 -7.58 9.23 14.33
CA ASP A 269 -8.82 9.99 14.06
C ASP A 269 -9.63 9.25 12.98
N THR A 270 -10.96 9.16 13.15
CA THR A 270 -11.90 8.61 12.15
C THR A 270 -12.10 9.59 11.00
N ASN A 271 -12.27 9.10 9.77
CA ASN A 271 -12.63 9.95 8.64
C ASN A 271 -13.53 9.24 7.60
N ARG A 272 -14.01 10.01 6.62
CA ARG A 272 -14.97 9.59 5.59
C ARG A 272 -14.36 8.87 4.38
N GLU A 273 -13.04 8.95 4.18
CA GLU A 273 -12.39 8.41 2.97
C GLU A 273 -11.58 7.13 3.23
N LEU A 274 -11.11 6.94 4.47
CA LEU A 274 -10.13 5.93 4.86
C LEU A 274 -10.65 5.05 5.98
N GLN A 275 -10.46 3.75 5.82
CA GLN A 275 -10.71 2.76 6.86
C GLN A 275 -9.38 2.27 7.39
N LYS A 276 -9.03 2.66 8.61
CA LYS A 276 -7.83 2.13 9.25
C LYS A 276 -8.10 0.70 9.72
N LEU A 277 -7.16 -0.19 9.44
CA LEU A 277 -7.17 -1.58 9.91
C LEU A 277 -5.86 -1.83 10.64
N SER A 278 -5.94 -2.16 11.93
CA SER A 278 -4.78 -2.36 12.78
C SER A 278 -4.68 -3.83 13.16
N PHE A 279 -3.54 -4.44 12.84
CA PHE A 279 -3.29 -5.86 13.13
C PHE A 279 -2.09 -6.02 14.04
N ASP A 280 -2.18 -6.94 15.00
CA ASP A 280 -1.05 -7.43 15.77
C ASP A 280 -0.55 -8.76 15.19
N ILE A 281 0.49 -8.69 14.36
CA ILE A 281 1.08 -9.85 13.68
C ILE A 281 1.73 -10.88 14.63
N SER A 282 1.94 -10.51 15.91
CA SER A 282 2.65 -11.32 16.91
C SER A 282 1.75 -12.00 17.94
N SER A 283 0.52 -11.52 18.13
CA SER A 283 -0.44 -12.06 19.12
C SER A 283 -0.78 -13.55 18.91
N GLY A 284 -0.71 -14.04 17.67
CA GLY A 284 -1.16 -15.39 17.30
C GLY A 284 -2.70 -15.54 17.26
N ASP A 285 -3.44 -14.52 17.68
CA ASP A 285 -4.90 -14.50 17.71
C ASP A 285 -5.51 -14.33 16.32
N ASN A 286 -6.72 -14.87 16.16
CA ASN A 286 -7.55 -14.59 14.99
C ASN A 286 -8.03 -13.13 15.05
N GLN A 287 -7.72 -12.36 14.01
CA GLN A 287 -8.12 -10.96 13.89
C GLN A 287 -8.95 -10.80 12.62
N ILE A 288 -10.27 -10.81 12.81
CA ILE A 288 -11.24 -10.73 11.72
C ILE A 288 -11.98 -9.41 11.84
N TYR A 289 -11.92 -8.60 10.79
CA TYR A 289 -12.65 -7.34 10.69
C TYR A 289 -13.71 -7.42 9.60
N SER A 290 -14.94 -7.06 9.95
CA SER A 290 -16.05 -6.98 9.00
C SER A 290 -16.73 -5.64 9.17
N LEU A 291 -16.49 -4.77 8.19
CA LEU A 291 -16.84 -3.36 8.27
C LEU A 291 -17.71 -3.03 7.07
N PHE A 292 -19.02 -3.03 7.26
CA PHE A 292 -19.98 -2.71 6.22
C PHE A 292 -21.04 -1.74 6.73
N ASN A 293 -21.67 -1.00 5.81
CA ASN A 293 -22.80 -0.13 6.12
C ASN A 293 -24.08 -0.77 5.59
N GLU A 294 -24.93 -1.24 6.48
CA GLU A 294 -26.19 -1.92 6.14
C GLU A 294 -27.14 -1.05 5.32
N ALA A 295 -27.09 0.28 5.49
CA ALA A 295 -27.98 1.20 4.79
C ALA A 295 -27.54 1.50 3.35
N ASN A 296 -26.27 1.24 2.99
CA ASN A 296 -25.69 1.69 1.73
C ASN A 296 -25.04 0.55 0.94
N LEU A 297 -25.41 0.42 -0.34
CA LEU A 297 -24.74 -0.48 -1.25
C LEU A 297 -23.48 0.17 -1.83
N VAL A 298 -22.32 -0.39 -1.52
CA VAL A 298 -21.04 0.04 -2.10
C VAL A 298 -20.86 -0.42 -3.55
N ASP A 299 -20.09 0.33 -4.33
CA ASP A 299 -19.67 -0.08 -5.68
C ASP A 299 -18.61 -1.18 -5.67
N THR A 300 -17.84 -1.29 -4.59
CA THR A 300 -16.73 -2.24 -4.49
C THR A 300 -16.53 -2.68 -3.04
N ILE A 301 -16.47 -3.99 -2.84
CA ILE A 301 -16.07 -4.61 -1.58
C ILE A 301 -14.57 -4.84 -1.62
N ARG A 302 -13.87 -4.45 -0.55
CA ARG A 302 -12.41 -4.49 -0.45
C ARG A 302 -12.01 -5.50 0.59
N PHE A 303 -11.02 -6.32 0.29
CA PHE A 303 -10.56 -7.40 1.16
C PHE A 303 -9.08 -7.22 1.48
N VAL A 304 -8.71 -7.57 2.71
CA VAL A 304 -7.34 -7.56 3.20
C VAL A 304 -7.05 -8.90 3.86
N ILE A 305 -5.88 -9.48 3.56
CA ILE A 305 -5.35 -10.68 4.22
C ILE A 305 -3.92 -10.36 4.66
N VAL A 306 -3.67 -10.39 5.96
CA VAL A 306 -2.37 -10.02 6.56
C VAL A 306 -1.58 -11.27 6.89
N ALA A 307 -0.28 -11.23 6.64
CA ALA A 307 0.65 -12.27 7.03
C ALA A 307 1.02 -12.12 8.50
N ASN A 308 1.00 -13.21 9.26
CA ASN A 308 1.51 -13.26 10.63
C ASN A 308 3.00 -13.71 10.63
N ASP A 309 3.61 -13.75 11.82
CA ASP A 309 5.04 -14.13 11.93
C ASP A 309 5.36 -15.56 11.42
N LYS A 310 4.38 -16.48 11.44
CA LYS A 310 4.55 -17.87 10.98
C LYS A 310 4.50 -18.00 9.46
N ASP A 311 3.98 -17.00 8.76
CA ASP A 311 3.86 -16.96 7.30
C ASP A 311 5.19 -16.64 6.61
N LYS A 312 6.15 -16.09 7.35
CA LYS A 312 7.53 -15.86 6.91
C LYS A 312 8.32 -17.16 6.98
N LYS A 313 8.39 -17.92 5.88
CA LYS A 313 9.18 -19.16 5.77
C LYS A 313 10.34 -18.99 4.79
N ASP A 314 11.50 -19.55 5.12
CA ASP A 314 12.73 -19.46 4.30
C ASP A 314 13.01 -18.03 3.81
N MET A 315 12.75 -17.05 4.69
CA MET A 315 12.92 -15.61 4.44
C MET A 315 12.01 -15.02 3.35
N GLY A 316 10.86 -15.63 3.06
CA GLY A 316 9.88 -15.09 2.09
C GLY A 316 8.43 -15.47 2.37
N TYR A 317 7.56 -15.01 1.48
CA TYR A 317 6.09 -15.10 1.61
C TYR A 317 5.44 -15.90 0.46
N GLY A 318 6.21 -16.71 -0.27
CA GLY A 318 5.69 -17.52 -1.38
C GLY A 318 4.58 -18.49 -0.95
N ARG A 319 4.76 -19.20 0.18
CA ARG A 319 3.74 -20.11 0.73
C ARG A 319 2.48 -19.35 1.15
N PHE A 320 2.64 -18.24 1.86
CA PHE A 320 1.54 -17.36 2.24
C PHE A 320 0.74 -16.91 1.02
N MET A 321 1.41 -16.43 -0.03
CA MET A 321 0.70 -16.00 -1.24
C MET A 321 0.04 -17.15 -1.99
N ASN A 322 0.61 -18.36 -2.00
CA ASN A 322 -0.07 -19.54 -2.54
C ASN A 322 -1.38 -19.85 -1.78
N HIS A 323 -1.38 -19.71 -0.46
CA HIS A 323 -2.59 -19.85 0.37
C HIS A 323 -3.60 -18.74 0.06
N VAL A 324 -3.17 -17.48 0.00
CA VAL A 324 -3.98 -16.32 -0.38
C VAL A 324 -4.64 -16.52 -1.74
N GLU A 325 -3.87 -16.87 -2.77
CA GLU A 325 -4.42 -17.10 -4.11
C GLU A 325 -5.45 -18.22 -4.14
N THR A 326 -5.21 -19.29 -3.37
CA THR A 326 -6.16 -20.41 -3.28
C THR A 326 -7.46 -19.96 -2.62
N ALA A 327 -7.38 -19.21 -1.53
CA ALA A 327 -8.55 -18.66 -0.83
C ALA A 327 -9.35 -17.71 -1.74
N ILE A 328 -8.67 -16.81 -2.47
CA ILE A 328 -9.34 -15.90 -3.41
C ILE A 328 -9.99 -16.66 -4.55
N LYS A 329 -9.33 -17.67 -5.14
CA LYS A 329 -9.91 -18.49 -6.20
C LYS A 329 -11.18 -19.21 -5.73
N ARG A 330 -11.15 -19.79 -4.53
CA ARG A 330 -12.32 -20.45 -3.93
C ARG A 330 -13.46 -19.47 -3.62
N PHE A 331 -13.13 -18.29 -3.12
CA PHE A 331 -14.11 -17.24 -2.84
C PHE A 331 -14.77 -16.74 -4.14
N VAL A 332 -13.97 -16.40 -5.15
CA VAL A 332 -14.47 -15.90 -6.44
C VAL A 332 -15.32 -16.94 -7.16
N ALA A 333 -15.02 -18.24 -7.02
CA ALA A 333 -15.83 -19.32 -7.60
C ALA A 333 -17.25 -19.43 -7.00
N GLN A 334 -17.50 -18.82 -5.84
CA GLN A 334 -18.82 -18.75 -5.21
C GLN A 334 -19.63 -17.51 -5.67
N LEU A 335 -19.05 -16.66 -6.50
CA LEU A 335 -19.67 -15.42 -6.97
C LEU A 335 -19.89 -15.47 -8.48
N PRO A 336 -20.88 -14.74 -9.03
CA PRO A 336 -21.14 -14.65 -10.46
C PRO A 336 -20.12 -13.70 -11.15
N VAL A 337 -18.84 -14.04 -11.05
CA VAL A 337 -17.71 -13.29 -11.64
C VAL A 337 -17.22 -14.01 -12.88
N ASN A 338 -17.26 -13.33 -14.03
CA ASN A 338 -16.68 -13.86 -15.26
C ASN A 338 -15.16 -13.57 -15.27
N VAL A 339 -14.38 -14.56 -14.83
CA VAL A 339 -12.92 -14.47 -14.72
C VAL A 339 -12.19 -14.32 -16.06
N GLU A 340 -12.84 -14.58 -17.20
CA GLU A 340 -12.27 -14.34 -18.54
C GLU A 340 -12.43 -12.87 -18.97
N LYS A 341 -13.35 -12.13 -18.37
CA LYS A 341 -13.68 -10.74 -18.75
C LYS A 341 -13.41 -9.71 -17.65
N GLN A 342 -13.37 -10.14 -16.39
CA GLN A 342 -13.27 -9.25 -15.23
C GLN A 342 -11.92 -9.44 -14.53
N ASP A 343 -11.23 -8.33 -14.24
CA ASP A 343 -9.97 -8.33 -13.50
C ASP A 343 -10.19 -8.52 -12.01
N ILE A 344 -9.49 -9.50 -11.43
CA ILE A 344 -9.38 -9.68 -9.98
C ILE A 344 -7.94 -9.35 -9.61
N ASN A 345 -7.70 -8.04 -9.49
CA ASN A 345 -6.39 -7.50 -9.17
C ASN A 345 -6.03 -7.80 -7.72
N VAL A 346 -5.05 -8.68 -7.54
CA VAL A 346 -4.41 -8.95 -6.25
C VAL A 346 -3.19 -8.04 -6.14
N ARG A 347 -3.06 -7.40 -4.98
CA ARG A 347 -1.90 -6.57 -4.66
C ARG A 347 -1.23 -7.10 -3.41
N PHE A 348 -0.01 -7.58 -3.58
CA PHE A 348 0.87 -7.99 -2.48
C PHE A 348 1.69 -6.79 -2.02
N PHE A 349 1.54 -6.41 -0.76
CA PHE A 349 2.23 -5.31 -0.12
C PHE A 349 3.28 -5.81 0.86
N GLN A 350 4.41 -5.12 0.89
CA GLN A 350 5.38 -5.18 1.97
C GLN A 350 5.71 -3.75 2.38
N HIS A 351 5.71 -3.50 3.68
CA HIS A 351 5.92 -2.18 4.25
C HIS A 351 6.91 -2.25 5.40
N ILE A 352 7.82 -1.27 5.46
CA ILE A 352 8.67 -0.98 6.61
C ILE A 352 8.32 0.41 7.14
N SER A 353 8.34 0.60 8.45
CA SER A 353 8.35 1.94 9.05
C SER A 353 9.26 2.03 10.28
N TYR A 354 9.99 3.13 10.39
CA TYR A 354 10.90 3.43 11.50
C TYR A 354 11.04 4.96 11.67
N ASP A 355 11.53 5.39 12.83
CA ASP A 355 11.96 6.77 13.07
C ASP A 355 13.39 6.96 12.55
N TYR A 356 13.65 8.08 11.88
CA TYR A 356 14.87 8.36 11.14
C TYR A 356 15.50 9.69 11.52
#